data_AF-A0A8I1P758-F1
#
_entry.id   AF-A0A8I1P758-F1
#
_cell.length_a   1.000
_cell.length_b   1.000
_cell.length_c   1.000
_cell.angle_alpha   90.00
_cell.angle_beta   90.00
_cell.angle_gamma   90.00
#
_symmetry.space_group_name_H-M   'P 1'
#
loop_
_entity.id
_entity.type
_entity.pdbx_description
1 polymer ?
#
loop_
_entity_poly.entity_id
_entity_poly.type
_entity_poly.pdbx_seq_one_letter_code
_entity_poly.pdbx_strand_id
1 'polypeptide(L)' 'MGKINREWHQAHPMPKNATEDQRIAWHTEHAKHCGCRKIEGGVALRLLRRV' A
#
# COMPACT_ATOMS: atom_id res chain seq x y z
N MET A 1 -0.25 -11.22 11.96
CA MET A 1 0.57 -11.53 10.76
C MET A 1 -0.39 -12.02 9.69
N GLY A 2 -0.76 -11.19 8.72
CA GLY A 2 -1.73 -11.58 7.68
C GLY A 2 -1.09 -12.40 6.57
N LYS A 3 -1.85 -13.29 5.93
CA LYS A 3 -1.41 -14.07 4.76
C LYS A 3 -1.04 -13.13 3.62
N ILE A 4 0.13 -13.34 3.03
CA ILE A 4 0.59 -12.58 1.86
C ILE A 4 -0.07 -13.11 0.59
N ASN A 5 -0.66 -12.22 -0.20
CA ASN A 5 -1.13 -12.52 -1.55
C ASN A 5 0.04 -12.35 -2.53
N ARG A 6 0.75 -13.45 -2.81
CA ARG A 6 1.97 -13.45 -3.65
C ARG A 6 1.67 -13.02 -5.08
N GLU A 7 0.54 -13.44 -5.63
CA GLU A 7 0.10 -13.11 -6.99
C GLU A 7 -0.10 -11.60 -7.14
N TRP A 8 -0.77 -10.98 -6.16
CA TRP A 8 -0.99 -9.54 -6.17
C TRP A 8 0.33 -8.75 -6.14
N HIS A 9 1.29 -9.16 -5.31
CA HIS A 9 2.60 -8.51 -5.25
C HIS A 9 3.43 -8.67 -6.54
N GLN A 10 3.28 -9.77 -7.26
CA GLN A 10 3.95 -10.00 -8.53
C GLN A 10 3.34 -9.15 -9.65
N ALA A 11 2.01 -9.03 -9.67
CA ALA A 11 1.30 -8.21 -10.65
C ALA A 11 1.40 -6.70 -10.36
N HIS A 12 1.50 -6.33 -9.08
CA HIS A 12 1.53 -4.94 -8.61
C HIS A 12 2.76 -4.68 -7.73
N PRO A 13 3.98 -4.71 -8.29
CA PRO A 13 5.16 -4.33 -7.54
C PRO A 13 5.13 -2.82 -7.21
N MET A 14 5.59 -2.45 -6.02
CA MET A 14 5.72 -1.02 -5.66
C MET A 14 6.79 -0.38 -6.54
N PRO A 15 6.51 0.77 -7.19
CA PRO A 15 7.52 1.50 -7.95
C PRO A 15 8.70 1.94 -7.07
N LYS A 16 9.94 1.80 -7.57
CA LYS A 16 11.16 2.13 -6.81
C LYS A 16 11.20 3.60 -6.34
N ASN A 17 10.72 4.51 -7.18
CA ASN A 17 10.63 5.95 -6.89
C ASN A 17 9.16 6.41 -6.90
N ALA A 18 8.29 5.64 -6.23
CA ALA A 18 6.88 5.99 -6.16
C ALA A 18 6.69 7.40 -5.58
N THR A 19 5.92 8.21 -6.28
CA THR A 19 5.41 9.47 -5.73
C THR A 19 4.52 9.19 -4.52
N GLU A 20 4.22 10.25 -3.79
CA GLU A 20 3.33 10.15 -2.65
C GLU A 20 1.96 9.55 -3.01
N ASP A 21 1.35 10.04 -4.09
CA ASP A 21 0.09 9.53 -4.62
C ASP A 21 0.16 8.06 -5.01
N GLN A 22 1.20 7.67 -5.75
CA GLN A 22 1.38 6.30 -6.18
C GLN A 22 1.53 5.35 -4.99
N ARG A 23 2.27 5.78 -3.97
CA ARG A 23 2.44 5.00 -2.74
C ARG A 23 1.13 4.84 -1.99
N ILE A 24 0.34 5.90 -1.86
CA ILE A 24 -0.98 5.84 -1.23
C ILE A 24 -1.92 4.91 -2.01
N ALA A 25 -2.05 5.13 -3.32
CA ALA A 25 -2.91 4.32 -4.19
C ALA A 25 -2.55 2.82 -4.12
N TRP A 26 -1.25 2.51 -4.18
CA TRP A 26 -0.77 1.14 -4.05
C TRP A 26 -1.14 0.52 -2.70
N HIS A 27 -0.95 1.25 -1.59
CA HIS A 27 -1.27 0.72 -0.26
C HIS A 27 -2.77 0.55 -0.02
N THR A 28 -3.59 1.45 -0.54
CA THR A 28 -5.05 1.36 -0.48
C THR A 28 -5.54 0.12 -1.24
N GLU A 29 -5.01 -0.13 -2.43
CA GLU A 29 -5.39 -1.32 -3.21
C GLU A 29 -4.82 -2.59 -2.58
N HIS A 30 -3.55 -2.58 -2.17
CA HIS A 30 -2.92 -3.67 -1.44
C HIS A 30 -3.77 -4.13 -0.25
N ALA A 31 -4.28 -3.21 0.57
CA ALA A 31 -5.07 -3.55 1.75
C ALA A 31 -6.38 -4.28 1.45
N LYS A 32 -6.94 -4.13 0.23
CA LYS A 32 -8.13 -4.88 -0.22
C LYS A 32 -7.82 -6.31 -0.61
N HIS A 33 -6.64 -6.56 -1.18
CA HIS A 33 -6.24 -7.86 -1.75
C HIS A 33 -5.27 -8.66 -0.87
N CYS A 34 -4.59 -7.99 0.05
CA CYS A 34 -3.48 -8.53 0.83
C CYS A 34 -3.42 -7.90 2.23
N GLY A 35 -3.64 -8.72 3.26
CA GLY A 35 -3.55 -8.31 4.66
C GLY A 35 -2.16 -8.39 5.26
N CYS A 36 -1.10 -8.58 4.46
CA CYS A 36 0.26 -8.83 4.97
C CYS A 36 0.83 -7.62 5.72
N ARG A 37 0.36 -6.41 5.39
CA ARG A 37 0.81 -5.14 5.96
C ARG A 37 -0.36 -4.19 6.13
N LYS A 38 -0.57 -3.73 7.36
CA LYS A 38 -1.51 -2.65 7.67
C LYS A 38 -0.99 -1.31 7.12
N ILE A 39 -1.90 -0.42 6.73
CA ILE A 39 -1.56 0.94 6.31
C ILE A 39 -1.26 1.75 7.57
N GLU A 40 0.01 1.79 7.97
CA GLU A 40 0.49 2.43 9.20
C GLU A 40 1.62 3.43 8.88
N GLY A 41 1.91 4.33 9.81
CA GLY A 41 3.03 5.26 9.72
C GLY A 41 2.88 6.32 8.63
N GLY A 42 3.96 6.59 7.88
CA GLY A 42 4.01 7.71 6.94
C GLY A 42 2.94 7.67 5.84
N VAL A 43 2.40 6.51 5.46
CA VAL A 43 1.32 6.43 4.46
C VAL A 43 -0.02 6.83 5.08
N ALA A 44 -0.31 6.38 6.29
CA ALA A 44 -1.51 6.79 7.04
C ALA A 44 -1.48 8.30 7.37
N LEU A 45 -0.33 8.82 7.80
CA LEU A 45 -0.16 10.25 8.08
C LEU A 45 -0.45 11.13 6.85
N ARG A 46 -0.08 10.66 5.65
CA ARG A 46 -0.32 11.39 4.41
C ARG A 46 -1.77 11.33 3.94
N LEU A 47 -2.47 10.23 4.20
CA LEU A 47 -3.93 10.15 4.00
C LEU A 47 -4.67 11.18 4.87
N LEU A 48 -4.25 11.33 6.13
CA LEU A 48 -4.86 12.28 7.07
C LEU A 48 -4.62 13.75 6.71
N ARG A 49 -3.49 14.09 6.06
CA ARG A 49 -3.15 15.47 5.67
C ARG A 49 -3.93 16.01 4.45
N ARG A 50 -4.73 15.17 3.79
CA ARG A 50 -5.53 15.53 2.60
C ARG A 50 -6.99 15.83 2.92
N VAL A 51 -7.38 15.74 4.19
CA VAL A 51 -8.70 16.08 4.74
C VAL A 51 -8.60 17.43 5.42
#